data_AF-A0AAN8JII7-F1
#
_entry.id   AF-A0AAN8JII7-F1
#
_cell.length_a   1.000
_cell.length_b   1.000
_cell.length_c   1.000
_cell.angle_alpha   90.00
_cell.angle_beta   90.00
_cell.angle_gamma   90.00
#
_symmetry.space_group_name_H-M   'P 1'
#
loop_
_entity.id
_entity.type
_entity.pdbx_description
1 polymer ?
#
loop_
_entity_poly.entity_id
_entity_poly.type
_entity_poly.pdbx_seq_one_letter_code
_entity_poly.pdbx_strand_id
1 'polypeptide(L)'
;MSHVPFDLGFKSVTWNYPESGHGKGPADGVGAAIKTAADRLVVHGTDITNADELLDAMESQTTIKMSKIDPDRMDFFKQRLAKQTISSVKT
;
A
#
# COMPACT_ATOMS: atom_id res chain seq x y z
N MET A 1 -23.06 13.40 -1.65
CA MET A 1 -22.35 12.23 -1.08
C MET A 1 -22.66 11.03 -1.96
N SER A 2 -21.65 10.29 -2.43
CA SER A 2 -21.88 9.13 -3.30
C SER A 2 -22.36 7.92 -2.50
N HIS A 3 -23.46 7.29 -2.94
CA HIS A 3 -24.01 6.08 -2.32
C HIS A 3 -23.29 4.79 -2.76
N VAL A 4 -22.58 4.87 -3.88
CA VAL A 4 -21.79 3.78 -4.51
C VAL A 4 -20.97 2.94 -3.51
N PRO A 5 -20.27 3.52 -2.52
CA PRO A 5 -19.50 2.68 -1.59
C PRO A 5 -20.37 1.86 -0.65
N PHE A 6 -21.53 2.37 -0.25
CA PHE A 6 -22.46 1.63 0.59
C PHE A 6 -23.17 0.53 -0.20
N ASP A 7 -23.46 0.77 -1.48
CA ASP A 7 -24.01 -0.24 -2.40
C ASP A 7 -23.01 -1.39 -2.66
N LEU A 8 -21.70 -1.11 -2.57
CA LEU A 8 -20.64 -2.12 -2.64
C LEU A 8 -20.40 -2.86 -1.30
N GLY A 9 -21.20 -2.57 -0.26
CA GLY A 9 -21.15 -3.26 1.03
C GLY A 9 -20.18 -2.65 2.05
N PHE A 10 -19.58 -1.48 1.78
CA PHE A 10 -18.73 -0.81 2.75
C PHE A 10 -19.57 -0.14 3.85
N LYS A 11 -19.31 -0.49 5.12
CA LYS A 11 -20.04 0.07 6.28
C LYS A 11 -19.66 1.52 6.60
N SER A 12 -18.46 1.93 6.22
CA SER A 12 -17.96 3.29 6.40
C SER A 12 -16.87 3.56 5.37
N VAL A 13 -16.85 4.76 4.80
CA VAL A 13 -15.80 5.22 3.91
C VAL A 13 -15.25 6.53 4.42
N THR A 14 -13.92 6.59 4.55
CA THR A 14 -13.19 7.81 4.90
C THR A 14 -12.32 8.18 3.72
N TRP A 15 -12.48 9.39 3.21
CA TRP A 15 -11.60 9.94 2.18
C TRP A 15 -10.59 10.88 2.83
N ASN A 16 -9.32 10.50 2.81
CA ASN A 16 -8.24 11.34 3.32
C ASN A 16 -7.66 12.14 2.15
N TYR A 17 -7.89 13.46 2.13
CA TYR A 17 -7.23 14.38 1.21
C TYR A 17 -5.99 14.95 1.91
N PRO A 18 -4.76 14.53 1.56
CA PRO A 18 -3.58 15.25 1.98
C PRO A 18 -3.41 16.49 1.10
N GLU A 19 -3.27 17.65 1.74
CA GLU A 19 -2.85 18.89 1.07
C GLU A 19 -1.48 18.69 0.38
N SER A 20 -1.23 19.44 -0.71
CA SER A 20 0.04 19.41 -1.44
C SER A 20 1.15 20.05 -0.58
N GLY A 21 1.61 19.33 0.43
CA GLY A 21 2.65 19.73 1.37
C GLY A 21 3.69 18.61 1.48
N HIS A 22 4.87 18.83 0.90
CA HIS A 22 6.08 18.05 1.18
C HIS A 22 6.04 16.52 0.90
N GLY A 23 5.20 16.05 -0.03
CA GLY A 23 5.30 14.70 -0.59
C GLY A 23 4.98 13.54 0.37
N LYS A 24 4.62 13.82 1.63
CA LYS A 24 4.28 12.80 2.63
C LYS A 24 2.80 12.45 2.56
N GLY A 25 2.43 11.68 1.54
CA GLY A 25 1.06 11.16 1.42
C GLY A 25 0.76 10.07 2.47
N PRO A 26 -0.46 9.54 2.56
CA PRO A 26 -0.76 8.38 3.41
C PRO A 26 0.07 7.13 3.07
N ALA A 27 0.62 7.06 1.84
CA ALA A 27 1.62 6.06 1.45
C ALA A 27 2.94 6.17 2.26
N ASP A 28 3.31 7.37 2.74
CA ASP A 28 4.41 7.54 3.69
C ASP A 28 4.13 6.82 5.00
N GLY A 29 2.88 6.72 5.45
CA GLY A 29 2.55 6.01 6.70
C GLY A 29 2.88 4.52 6.60
N VAL A 30 2.46 3.88 5.51
CA VAL A 30 2.77 2.46 5.25
C VAL A 30 4.27 2.28 5.00
N GLY A 31 4.87 3.11 4.13
CA GLY A 31 6.30 3.03 3.83
C GLY A 31 7.18 3.27 5.06
N ALA A 32 6.85 4.26 5.89
CA ALA A 32 7.58 4.55 7.12
C ALA A 32 7.41 3.44 8.16
N ALA A 33 6.23 2.85 8.30
CA ALA A 33 6.01 1.72 9.20
C ALA A 33 6.90 0.52 8.81
N ILE A 34 6.92 0.17 7.53
CA ILE A 34 7.74 -0.93 7.01
C ILE A 34 9.24 -0.61 7.18
N LYS A 35 9.65 0.59 6.77
CA LYS A 35 11.05 1.02 6.87
C LYS A 35 11.55 1.02 8.33
N THR A 36 10.73 1.51 9.26
CA THR A 36 11.08 1.54 10.69
C THR A 36 11.14 0.13 11.28
N ALA A 37 10.24 -0.77 10.88
CA ALA A 37 10.27 -2.16 11.30
C ALA A 37 11.53 -2.89 10.79
N ALA A 38 11.88 -2.68 9.52
CA ALA A 38 13.10 -3.23 8.92
C ALA A 38 14.36 -2.68 9.59
N ASP A 39 14.44 -1.37 9.82
CA ASP A 39 15.57 -0.71 10.50
C ASP A 39 15.79 -1.30 11.91
N ARG A 40 14.70 -1.55 12.65
CA ARG A 40 14.77 -2.21 13.96
C ARG A 40 15.37 -3.62 13.88
N LEU A 41 15.00 -4.41 12.87
CA LEU A 41 15.56 -5.76 12.69
C LEU A 41 17.08 -5.70 12.38
N VAL A 42 17.49 -4.77 11.53
CA VAL A 42 18.90 -4.55 11.18
C VAL A 42 19.72 -4.13 12.39
N VAL A 43 19.21 -3.19 13.20
CA VAL A 43 19.86 -2.77 14.45
C VAL A 43 20.01 -3.92 15.44
N HIS A 44 19.09 -4.89 15.45
CA HIS A 44 19.18 -6.08 16.29
C HIS A 44 20.00 -7.24 15.67
N GLY A 45 20.73 -6.98 14.57
CA GLY A 45 21.68 -7.93 13.98
C GLY A 45 21.09 -8.86 12.92
N THR A 46 19.88 -8.56 12.41
CA THR A 46 19.30 -9.28 11.27
C THR A 46 19.69 -8.58 9.98
N ASP A 47 20.42 -9.24 9.10
CA ASP A 47 20.75 -8.67 7.79
C ASP A 47 19.56 -8.84 6.82
N ILE A 48 19.27 -7.82 6.02
CA ILE A 48 18.22 -7.81 5.00
C ILE A 48 18.84 -7.29 3.71
N THR A 49 19.20 -8.20 2.80
CA THR A 49 19.97 -7.88 1.59
C THR A 49 19.12 -7.75 0.34
N ASN A 50 17.92 -8.31 0.33
CA ASN A 50 17.05 -8.37 -0.85
C ASN A 50 15.57 -8.25 -0.51
N ALA A 51 14.74 -8.12 -1.55
CA ALA A 51 13.31 -7.87 -1.43
C ALA A 51 12.53 -9.08 -0.88
N ASP A 52 13.00 -10.31 -1.11
CA ASP A 52 12.35 -11.53 -0.61
C ASP A 52 12.60 -11.66 0.90
N GLU A 53 13.84 -11.44 1.34
CA GLU A 53 14.20 -11.39 2.76
C GLU A 53 13.41 -10.32 3.52
N LEU A 54 13.21 -9.15 2.90
CA LEU A 54 12.37 -8.11 3.49
C LEU A 54 10.90 -8.56 3.62
N LEU A 55 10.37 -9.23 2.60
CA LEU A 55 8.97 -9.70 2.61
C LEU A 55 8.75 -10.71 3.75
N ASP A 56 9.63 -11.71 3.83
CA ASP A 56 9.58 -12.77 4.85
C ASP A 56 9.76 -12.19 6.26
N ALA A 57 10.72 -11.28 6.45
CA ALA A 57 10.95 -10.63 7.72
C ALA A 57 9.72 -9.83 8.18
N MET A 58 9.01 -9.17 7.26
CA MET A 58 7.87 -8.32 7.56
C MET A 58 6.56 -9.08 7.83
N GLU A 59 6.43 -10.35 7.41
CA GLU A 59 5.24 -11.17 7.69
C GLU A 59 4.97 -11.32 9.20
N SER A 60 6.03 -11.38 10.01
CA SER A 60 5.95 -11.52 11.47
C SER A 60 5.88 -10.19 12.22
N GLN A 61 6.21 -9.07 11.58
CA GLN A 61 6.38 -7.78 12.24
C GLN A 61 5.21 -6.82 12.06
N THR A 62 4.36 -7.05 11.05
CA THR A 62 3.30 -6.10 10.69
C THR A 62 2.04 -6.84 10.24
N THR A 63 0.87 -6.19 10.38
CA THR A 63 -0.38 -6.67 9.77
C THR A 63 -0.55 -6.20 8.31
N ILE A 64 0.43 -5.48 7.77
CA ILE A 64 0.40 -4.93 6.41
C ILE A 64 0.77 -6.07 5.44
N LYS A 65 -0.15 -6.39 4.52
CA LYS A 65 0.11 -7.40 3.48
C LYS A 65 1.00 -6.80 2.39
N MET A 66 2.13 -7.46 2.13
CA MET A 66 3.07 -7.08 1.08
C MET A 66 3.08 -8.12 -0.03
N SER A 67 3.46 -7.70 -1.24
CA SER A 67 3.63 -8.62 -2.37
C SER A 67 4.74 -8.11 -3.26
N LYS A 68 5.70 -8.98 -3.59
CA LYS A 68 6.74 -8.69 -4.56
C LYS A 68 6.13 -8.53 -5.95
N ILE A 69 6.59 -7.50 -6.66
CA ILE A 69 6.18 -7.21 -8.03
C ILE A 69 7.39 -7.44 -8.93
N ASP A 70 7.32 -8.48 -9.73
CA ASP A 70 8.21 -8.71 -10.87
C ASP A 70 7.79 -7.82 -12.05
N PRO A 71 8.73 -7.46 -12.96
CA PRO A 71 8.41 -6.63 -14.12
C PRO A 71 7.25 -7.19 -14.97
N ASP A 72 7.19 -8.51 -15.20
CA ASP A 72 6.06 -9.19 -15.86
C ASP A 72 4.74 -9.06 -15.09
N ARG A 73 4.81 -8.96 -13.76
CA ARG A 73 3.64 -8.84 -12.88
C ARG A 73 3.10 -7.41 -12.81
N MET A 74 3.92 -6.43 -13.18
CA MET A 74 3.54 -5.02 -13.20
C MET A 74 2.39 -4.77 -14.17
N ASP A 75 2.39 -5.40 -15.35
CA ASP A 75 1.32 -5.25 -16.34
C ASP A 75 0.01 -5.89 -15.88
N PHE A 76 0.08 -6.99 -15.13
CA PHE A 76 -1.09 -7.58 -14.49
C PHE A 76 -1.70 -6.63 -13.44
N PHE A 77 -0.89 -6.01 -12.59
CA PHE A 77 -1.37 -5.03 -11.61
C PHE A 77 -1.91 -3.77 -12.26
N LYS A 78 -1.24 -3.26 -13.31
CA LYS A 78 -1.74 -2.13 -14.10
C LYS A 78 -3.10 -2.45 -14.74
N GLN A 79 -3.29 -3.64 -15.31
CA GLN A 79 -4.59 -4.05 -15.84
C GLN A 79 -5.66 -4.17 -14.76
N ARG A 80 -5.30 -4.65 -13.58
CA ARG A 80 -6.23 -4.81 -12.45
C ARG A 80 -6.64 -3.47 -11.85
N LEU A 81 -5.71 -2.52 -11.75
CA LEU A 81 -5.98 -1.15 -11.32
C LEU A 81 -6.77 -0.37 -12.38
N ALA A 82 -6.44 -0.54 -13.67
CA ALA A 82 -7.17 0.09 -14.77
C ALA A 82 -8.64 -0.35 -14.83
N LYS A 83 -8.94 -1.63 -14.55
CA LYS A 83 -10.32 -2.14 -14.43
C LYS A 83 -11.07 -1.61 -13.21
N GLN A 84 -10.36 -1.08 -12.21
CA GLN A 84 -10.93 -0.46 -11.02
C GLN A 84 -11.09 1.06 -11.14
N THR A 85 -10.71 1.66 -12.27
CA THR A 85 -10.93 3.09 -12.52
C THR A 85 -12.42 3.36 -12.53
N ILE A 86 -12.92 3.97 -11.47
CA ILE A 86 -14.29 4.45 -11.37
C ILE A 86 -14.47 5.46 -12.50
N SER A 87 -15.35 5.16 -13.45
CA SER A 87 -15.64 6.07 -14.55
C SER A 87 -16.12 7.39 -13.97
N SER A 88 -15.50 8.49 -14.41
CA SER A 88 -15.92 9.84 -14.06
C SER A 88 -17.41 9.99 -14.42
N VAL A 89 -18.25 10.21 -13.41
CA VAL A 89 -19.65 10.56 -13.61
C VAL A 89 -19.68 11.91 -14.31
N LYS A 90 -20.03 11.93 -15.59
CA LYS A 90 -20.28 13.18 -16.32
C LYS A 90 -21.44 13.89 -15.63
N THR A 91 -21.19 15.13 -15.21
CA THR A 91 -22.21 16.07 -14.73
C THR A 91 -22.95 16.65 -15.93
#